data_AF-A0AAP0NFN8-F1
#
_entry.id   AF-A0AAP0NFN8-F1
#
_cell.length_a   1.000
_cell.length_b   1.000
_cell.length_c   1.000
_cell.angle_alpha   90.00
_cell.angle_beta   90.00
_cell.angle_gamma   90.00
#
_symmetry.space_group_name_H-M   'P 1'
#
loop_
_entity.id
_entity.type
_entity.pdbx_description
1 polymer ?
#
loop_
_entity_poly.entity_id
_entity_poly.type
_entity_poly.pdbx_seq_one_letter_code
_entity_poly.pdbx_strand_id
1 'polypeptide(L)'
;MANFVMDGSCRVGLGSNGNGEMVTALPNEIEIVVPRKSDKIKIISGSQRGATGKLIGVDGTDGIVKVDDTLDVKTLEMFRLAKQAQP
;
A
#
# COMPACT_ATOMS: atom_id res chain seq x y z
N MET A 1 0.13 7.74 -6.78
CA MET A 1 1.59 7.84 -6.53
C MET A 1 1.82 9.01 -5.57
N ALA A 2 2.53 8.81 -4.46
CA ALA A 2 2.91 9.91 -3.57
C ALA A 2 4.38 10.27 -3.79
N ASN A 3 4.67 11.54 -4.07
CA ASN A 3 6.01 12.12 -4.09
C ASN A 3 6.24 12.90 -2.79
N PHE A 4 7.41 12.73 -2.18
CA PHE A 4 7.83 13.45 -0.97
C PHE A 4 8.18 14.90 -1.31
N VAL A 5 7.63 15.85 -0.56
CA VAL A 5 8.05 17.27 -0.57
C VAL A 5 9.12 17.45 0.51
N MET A 6 10.05 18.39 0.35
CA MET A 6 11.21 18.56 1.26
C MET A 6 10.83 18.86 2.73
N ASP A 7 9.56 19.18 2.99
CA ASP A 7 8.98 19.37 4.32
C ASP A 7 8.48 18.07 4.97
N GLY A 8 8.62 16.93 4.30
CA GLY A 8 8.14 15.63 4.77
C GLY A 8 6.65 15.36 4.50
N SER A 9 5.97 16.25 3.78
CA SER A 9 4.57 16.05 3.38
C SER A 9 4.44 15.16 2.15
N CYS A 10 3.24 14.60 1.98
CA CYS A 10 2.85 13.73 0.89
C CYS A 10 1.86 14.44 -0.04
N ARG A 11 2.03 14.29 -1.35
CA ARG A 11 0.98 14.61 -2.32
C ARG A 11 0.01 13.43 -2.48
N VAL A 12 -1.27 13.68 -2.26
CA VAL A 12 -2.35 12.66 -2.29
C VAL A 12 -3.37 13.03 -3.36
N GLY A 13 -3.67 12.09 -4.26
CA GLY A 13 -4.77 12.26 -5.23
C GLY A 13 -6.08 11.73 -4.67
N LEU A 14 -7.12 12.55 -4.64
CA LEU A 14 -8.42 12.26 -4.03
C LEU A 14 -9.35 11.43 -4.94
N GLY A 15 -8.82 10.47 -5.71
CA GLY A 15 -9.60 9.54 -6.54
C GLY A 15 -10.72 10.19 -7.39
N SER A 16 -11.73 9.42 -7.78
CA SER A 16 -12.88 9.93 -8.54
C SER A 16 -13.83 10.79 -7.69
N ASN A 17 -13.96 10.48 -6.41
CA ASN A 17 -14.90 11.18 -5.51
C ASN A 17 -14.42 12.58 -5.12
N GLY A 18 -13.11 12.85 -5.22
CA GLY A 18 -12.52 14.18 -5.06
C GLY A 18 -12.13 14.81 -6.39
N ASN A 19 -12.81 14.47 -7.49
CA ASN A 19 -12.61 15.05 -8.82
C ASN A 19 -11.16 14.93 -9.37
N GLY A 20 -10.37 13.98 -8.89
CA GLY A 20 -8.96 13.85 -9.26
C GLY A 20 -8.05 14.95 -8.69
N GLU A 21 -8.54 15.74 -7.73
CA GLU A 21 -7.78 16.79 -7.07
C GLU A 21 -6.57 16.19 -6.35
N MET A 22 -5.48 16.97 -6.29
CA MET A 22 -4.29 16.63 -5.51
C MET A 22 -4.15 17.57 -4.32
N VAL A 23 -4.09 16.99 -3.13
CA VAL A 23 -3.89 17.71 -1.87
C VAL A 23 -2.50 17.40 -1.31
N THR A 24 -2.01 18.31 -0.47
CA THR A 24 -0.81 18.08 0.35
C THR A 24 -1.27 17.72 1.75
N ALA A 25 -0.77 16.61 2.28
CA ALA A 25 -1.12 16.13 3.60
C ALA A 25 0.14 15.72 4.36
N LEU A 26 0.14 15.96 5.67
CA LEU A 26 1.18 15.49 6.56
C LEU A 26 1.06 13.97 6.76
N PRO A 27 2.16 13.26 7.07
CA PRO A 27 2.11 11.81 7.27
C PRO A 27 1.12 11.34 8.34
N ASN A 28 0.87 12.15 9.38
CA ASN A 28 -0.09 11.87 10.45
C ASN A 28 -1.55 12.17 10.07
N GLU A 29 -1.80 12.77 8.91
CA GLU A 29 -3.14 13.02 8.36
C GLU A 29 -3.58 11.90 7.39
N ILE A 30 -2.71 10.89 7.17
CA ILE A 30 -2.93 9.81 6.22
C ILE A 30 -2.90 8.48 6.94
N GLU A 31 -3.91 7.64 6.68
CA GLU A 31 -3.92 6.25 7.11
C GLU A 31 -3.71 5.29 5.94
N ILE A 32 -3.10 4.14 6.23
CA ILE A 32 -2.90 3.09 5.26
C ILE A 32 -4.24 2.42 4.97
N VAL A 33 -4.58 2.33 3.68
CA VAL A 33 -5.73 1.52 3.26
C VAL A 33 -5.36 0.05 3.40
N VAL A 34 -6.01 -0.63 4.36
CA VAL A 34 -5.84 -2.07 4.60
C VAL A 34 -6.31 -2.86 3.37
N PRO A 35 -5.46 -3.70 2.76
CA PRO A 35 -5.82 -4.46 1.57
C PRO A 35 -6.76 -5.62 1.90
N ARG A 36 -7.54 -6.04 0.89
CA ARG A 36 -8.43 -7.22 0.94
C ARG A 36 -7.95 -8.31 0.00
N LYS A 37 -8.46 -9.52 0.17
CA LYS A 37 -8.17 -10.64 -0.74
C LYS A 37 -8.40 -10.20 -2.19
N SER A 38 -7.43 -10.51 -3.04
CA SER A 38 -7.30 -10.11 -4.45
C SER A 38 -6.87 -8.68 -4.74
N ASP A 39 -6.72 -7.80 -3.75
CA ASP A 39 -6.12 -6.49 -3.97
C ASP A 39 -4.65 -6.64 -4.38
N LYS A 40 -4.20 -5.73 -5.25
CA LYS A 40 -2.77 -5.46 -5.42
C LYS A 40 -2.27 -4.72 -4.19
N ILE A 41 -1.08 -5.07 -3.74
CA ILE A 41 -0.47 -4.51 -2.54
C ILE A 41 0.91 -3.93 -2.82
N LYS A 42 1.36 -3.08 -1.91
CA LYS A 42 2.77 -2.71 -1.77
C LYS A 42 3.22 -3.02 -0.35
N ILE A 43 4.39 -3.64 -0.21
CA ILE A 43 5.03 -3.87 1.09
C ILE A 43 5.68 -2.55 1.52
N ILE A 44 5.30 -2.02 2.68
CA ILE A 44 5.68 -0.66 3.11
C ILE A 44 6.75 -0.61 4.20
N SER A 45 7.10 -1.75 4.80
CA SER A 45 8.13 -1.86 5.84
C SER A 45 8.84 -3.22 5.83
N GLY A 46 9.94 -3.33 6.57
CA GLY A 46 10.77 -4.54 6.61
C GLY A 46 11.70 -4.70 5.41
N SER A 47 12.31 -5.88 5.29
CA SER A 47 13.36 -6.18 4.28
C SER A 47 12.88 -6.16 2.83
N GLN A 48 11.58 -6.32 2.60
CA GLN A 48 10.97 -6.33 1.27
C GLN A 48 10.19 -5.04 0.98
N ARG A 49 10.43 -3.97 1.75
CA ARG A 49 9.81 -2.66 1.52
C ARG A 49 10.03 -2.23 0.07
N GLY A 50 8.95 -1.85 -0.60
CA GLY A 50 8.95 -1.42 -1.99
C GLY A 50 8.42 -2.47 -2.95
N ALA A 51 8.51 -3.76 -2.62
CA ALA A 51 7.99 -4.85 -3.46
C ALA A 51 6.45 -4.80 -3.58
N THR A 52 5.95 -5.31 -4.70
CA THR A 52 4.52 -5.42 -4.98
C THR A 52 4.07 -6.88 -5.04
N GLY A 53 2.77 -7.08 -4.98
CA GLY A 53 2.19 -8.40 -5.07
C GLY A 53 0.67 -8.38 -5.03
N LYS A 54 0.10 -9.56 -4.84
CA LYS A 54 -1.34 -9.75 -4.63
C LYS A 54 -1.60 -10.43 -3.30
N LEU A 55 -2.51 -9.87 -2.50
CA LEU A 55 -3.00 -10.54 -1.31
C LEU A 55 -3.91 -11.70 -1.73
N ILE A 56 -3.50 -12.94 -1.45
CA ILE A 56 -4.24 -14.15 -1.86
C ILE A 56 -5.02 -14.80 -0.71
N GLY A 57 -4.71 -14.45 0.53
CA GLY A 57 -5.42 -14.92 1.72
C GLY A 57 -5.05 -14.09 2.95
N VAL A 58 -5.80 -14.29 4.03
CA VAL A 58 -5.53 -13.72 5.36
C VAL A 58 -5.69 -14.86 6.36
N ASP A 59 -4.74 -14.98 7.28
CA ASP A 59 -4.74 -15.93 8.38
C ASP A 59 -4.43 -15.18 9.69
N GLY A 60 -5.43 -15.05 10.56
CA GLY A 60 -5.32 -14.21 11.76
C GLY A 60 -4.94 -12.75 11.44
N THR A 61 -3.76 -12.33 11.92
CA THR A 61 -3.19 -11.00 11.70
C THR A 61 -2.27 -10.91 10.49
N ASP A 62 -2.09 -12.01 9.77
CA ASP A 62 -1.13 -12.14 8.69
C ASP A 62 -1.80 -12.19 7.31
N GLY A 63 -1.21 -11.50 6.35
CA GLY A 63 -1.55 -11.58 4.95
C GLY A 63 -0.68 -12.60 4.23
N ILE A 64 -1.33 -13.46 3.44
CA ILE A 64 -0.66 -14.40 2.54
C ILE A 64 -0.56 -13.71 1.18
N VAL A 65 0.64 -13.36 0.77
CA VAL A 65 0.93 -12.51 -0.40
C VAL A 65 1.69 -13.32 -1.43
N LYS A 66 1.25 -13.26 -2.69
CA LYS A 66 2.06 -13.67 -3.84
C LYS A 66 2.84 -12.46 -4.33
N VAL A 67 4.17 -12.51 -4.25
CA VAL A 67 5.06 -11.41 -4.67
C VAL A 67 5.19 -11.41 -6.20
N ASP A 68 5.11 -10.26 -6.85
CA ASP A 68 5.06 -10.19 -8.32
C ASP A 68 6.38 -10.65 -8.97
N ASP A 69 7.52 -10.16 -8.50
CA ASP A 69 8.82 -10.39 -9.16
C ASP A 69 9.35 -11.81 -8.96
N THR A 70 9.19 -12.37 -7.75
CA THR A 70 9.73 -13.70 -7.41
C THR A 70 8.69 -14.81 -7.54
N LEU A 71 7.40 -14.47 -7.62
CA LEU A 71 6.26 -15.39 -7.58
C LEU A 71 6.12 -16.19 -6.28
N ASP A 72 6.98 -15.92 -5.28
CA ASP A 72 6.93 -16.57 -3.97
C ASP A 72 5.63 -16.23 -3.24
N VAL A 73 5.13 -17.19 -2.46
CA VAL A 73 4.08 -16.96 -1.48
C VAL A 73 4.73 -16.71 -0.12
N LYS A 74 4.39 -15.58 0.49
CA LYS A 74 4.93 -15.15 1.79
C LYS A 74 3.81 -14.80 2.75
N THR A 75 3.99 -15.20 4.01
CA THR A 75 3.14 -14.76 5.12
C THR A 75 3.79 -13.54 5.75
N LEU A 76 3.07 -12.42 5.79
CA LEU A 76 3.55 -11.13 6.31
C LEU A 76 2.48 -10.49 7.18
N GLU A 77 2.86 -9.81 8.25
CA GLU A 77 1.91 -9.08 9.10
C GLU A 77 1.12 -8.04 8.29
N MET A 78 -0.21 -7.99 8.48
CA MET A 78 -1.09 -7.14 7.68
C MET A 78 -0.75 -5.65 7.76
N PHE A 79 -0.21 -5.16 8.88
CA PHE A 79 0.18 -3.74 9.02
C PHE A 79 1.35 -3.33 8.12
N ARG A 80 2.07 -4.30 7.54
CA ARG A 80 3.17 -4.05 6.59
C ARG A 80 2.69 -3.97 5.14
N LEU A 81 1.39 -4.16 4.89
CA LEU A 81 0.79 -4.23 3.57
C LEU A 81 -0.14 -3.03 3.36
N ALA A 82 0.07 -2.28 2.28
CA ALA A 82 -0.84 -1.22 1.84
C ALA A 82 -1.53 -1.61 0.54
N LYS A 83 -2.81 -1.28 0.39
CA LYS A 83 -3.50 -1.40 -0.90
C LYS A 83 -2.83 -0.50 -1.94
N GLN A 84 -2.43 -1.10 -3.05
CA GLN A 84 -1.84 -0.35 -4.16
C GLN A 84 -2.96 0.28 -4.99
N ALA A 85 -2.97 1.62 -5.06
CA ALA A 85 -3.79 2.33 -6.03
C ALA A 85 -3.34 1.95 -7.45
N GLN A 86 -4.29 1.52 -8.29
CA GLN A 86 -4.04 1.28 -9.70
C GLN A 86 -4.14 2.61 -10.46
N PRO A 87 -3.32 2.83 -11.51
CA PRO A 87 -3.45 3.99 -12.37
C PRO A 87 -4.79 4.02 -13.10
#